data_AF-E0WTT8-F1
#
_entry.id   AF-E0WTT8-F1
#
_cell.length_a   1.000
_cell.length_b   1.000
_cell.length_c   1.000
_cell.angle_alpha   90.00
_cell.angle_beta   90.00
_cell.angle_gamma   90.00
#
_symmetry.space_group_name_H-M   'P 1'
#
loop_
_entity.id
_entity.type
_entity.pdbx_description
1 polymer ?
#
loop_
_entity_poly.entity_id
_entity_poly.type
_entity_poly.pdbx_seq_one_letter_code
_entity_poly.pdbx_strand_id
1 'polypeptide(L)' 'LTPEQTYSLTPNQLAVIPKDRQYHYWYLGNHEPLTDAQVHLQSPVLNELYQDGHAKRALWQQICQYEKDFYPDAG' A
#
# COMPACT_ATOMS: atom_id res chain seq x y z
N LEU A 1 -11.34 -5.14 1.68
CA LEU A 1 -10.82 -5.03 0.31
C LEU A 1 -11.08 -6.33 -0.42
N THR A 2 -11.88 -6.31 -1.50
CA THR A 2 -12.00 -7.44 -2.43
C THR A 2 -10.96 -7.29 -3.55
N PRO A 3 -10.55 -8.37 -4.25
CA PRO A 3 -9.63 -8.27 -5.39
C PRO A 3 -10.16 -7.37 -6.51
N GLU A 4 -11.49 -7.24 -6.64
CA GLU A 4 -12.13 -6.34 -7.63
C GLU A 4 -11.95 -4.85 -7.28
N GLN A 5 -11.58 -4.53 -6.03
CA GLN A 5 -11.31 -3.18 -5.55
C GLN A 5 -9.82 -2.82 -5.62
N THR A 6 -8.96 -3.71 -6.14
CA THR A 6 -7.53 -3.45 -6.27
C THR A 6 -7.14 -3.27 -7.73
N TYR A 7 -6.14 -2.42 -7.97
CA TYR A 7 -5.61 -2.19 -9.30
C TYR A 7 -4.09 -2.18 -9.24
N SER A 8 -3.44 -2.97 -10.10
CA SER A 8 -1.98 -3.07 -10.17
C SER A 8 -1.44 -2.01 -11.13
N LEU A 9 -0.63 -1.10 -10.60
CA LEU A 9 -0.01 -0.01 -11.35
C LEU A 9 1.50 -0.21 -11.41
N THR A 10 2.10 0.11 -12.56
CA THR A 10 3.56 0.33 -12.63
C THR A 10 3.89 1.75 -12.18
N PRO A 11 5.13 2.04 -11.77
CA PRO A 11 5.54 3.39 -11.36
C PRO A 11 5.24 4.45 -12.43
N ASN A 12 5.37 4.10 -13.70
CA ASN A 12 5.07 4.99 -14.82
C ASN A 12 3.56 5.31 -14.95
N GLN A 13 2.70 4.34 -14.64
CA GLN A 13 1.25 4.55 -14.61
C GLN A 13 0.82 5.39 -13.40
N LEU A 14 1.51 5.22 -12.26
CA LEU A 14 1.22 6.02 -11.08
C LEU A 14 1.46 7.53 -11.32
N ALA A 15 2.48 7.88 -12.10
CA ALA A 15 2.79 9.27 -12.43
C ALA A 15 1.66 10.03 -13.16
N VAL A 16 0.73 9.31 -13.80
CA VAL A 16 -0.39 9.88 -14.55
C VAL A 16 -1.74 9.76 -13.82
N ILE A 17 -1.77 9.24 -12.59
CA ILE A 17 -3.01 9.11 -11.83
C ILE A 17 -3.49 10.49 -11.37
N PRO A 18 -4.80 10.81 -11.53
CA PRO A 18 -5.37 12.06 -11.06
C PRO A 18 -5.24 12.18 -9.54
N LYS A 19 -4.62 13.29 -9.08
CA LYS A 19 -4.38 13.58 -7.66
C LYS A 19 -5.59 14.15 -6.91
N ASP A 20 -6.72 14.30 -7.61
CA ASP A 20 -7.94 14.92 -7.08
C ASP A 20 -8.67 14.01 -6.08
N ARG A 21 -8.31 12.72 -6.04
CA ARG A 21 -8.89 11.74 -5.12
C ARG A 21 -7.82 11.13 -4.22
N GLN A 22 -8.20 10.88 -2.97
CA GLN A 22 -7.39 10.11 -2.04
C GLN A 22 -7.49 8.63 -2.41
N TYR A 23 -6.34 8.00 -2.59
CA TYR A 23 -6.22 6.57 -2.86
C TYR A 23 -5.27 5.95 -1.84
N HIS A 24 -5.56 4.72 -1.44
CA HIS A 24 -4.63 3.92 -0.66
C HIS A 24 -3.67 3.21 -1.61
N TYR A 25 -2.37 3.40 -1.38
CA TYR A 25 -1.34 2.78 -2.20
C TYR A 25 -0.60 1.72 -1.41
N TRP A 26 -0.26 0.63 -2.09
CA TRP A 26 0.68 -0.35 -1.58
C TRP A 26 1.85 -0.48 -2.55
N TYR A 27 3.02 -0.06 -2.10
CA TYR A 27 4.27 -0.11 -2.86
C TYR A 27 4.99 -1.43 -2.57
N LEU A 28 5.26 -2.17 -3.65
CA LEU A 28 6.03 -3.41 -3.63
C LEU A 28 7.44 -3.13 -4.15
N GLY A 29 8.45 -3.36 -3.32
CA GLY A 29 9.85 -3.02 -3.57
C GLY A 29 10.25 -1.67 -2.98
N ASN A 30 11.55 -1.40 -2.95
CA ASN A 30 12.15 -0.18 -2.40
C ASN A 30 11.94 1.02 -3.34
N HIS A 31 10.68 1.38 -3.55
CA HIS A 31 10.31 2.58 -4.27
C HIS A 31 10.09 3.73 -3.28
N GLU A 32 10.69 4.87 -3.58
CA GLU A 32 10.36 6.12 -2.90
C GLU A 32 8.87 6.44 -3.14
N PRO A 33 8.11 6.82 -2.11
CA PRO A 33 6.71 7.15 -2.26
C PRO A 33 6.58 8.33 -3.22
N LEU A 34 5.99 8.09 -4.40
CA LEU A 34 5.81 9.08 -5.46
C LEU A 34 4.69 10.10 -5.16
N THR A 35 4.03 9.95 -4.02
CA THR A 35 2.85 10.73 -3.64
C THR A 35 2.87 10.99 -2.14
N ASP A 36 2.38 12.16 -1.74
CA ASP A 36 2.10 12.54 -0.35
C ASP A 36 0.80 11.88 0.14
N ALA A 37 0.51 10.65 -0.31
CA ALA A 37 -0.73 9.98 0.08
C ALA A 37 -0.71 9.73 1.58
N GLN A 38 -1.77 10.21 2.24
CA GLN A 38 -1.95 10.15 3.67
C GLN A 38 -1.90 8.71 4.21
N VAL A 39 -2.26 7.73 3.38
CA VAL A 39 -2.25 6.29 3.71
C VAL A 39 -1.53 5.53 2.60
N HIS A 40 -0.33 5.04 2.92
CA HIS A 40 0.42 4.17 2.03
C HIS A 40 1.10 3.04 2.81
N LEU A 41 1.14 1.87 2.19
CA LEU A 41 1.85 0.70 2.68
C LEU A 41 3.10 0.49 1.84
N GLN A 42 4.19 0.08 2.48
CA GLN A 42 5.43 -0.27 1.80
C GLN A 42 5.88 -1.66 2.25
N SER A 43 6.30 -2.47 1.29
CA SER A 43 6.94 -3.76 1.57
C SER A 43 8.00 -4.04 0.52
N PRO A 44 8.96 -4.94 0.82
CA PRO A 44 9.88 -5.40 -0.21
C PRO A 44 9.16 -6.13 -1.35
N VAL A 45 9.93 -6.51 -2.38
CA VAL A 45 9.40 -7.24 -3.54
C VAL A 45 8.71 -8.54 -3.10
N LEU A 46 7.69 -8.98 -3.86
CA LEU A 46 6.84 -10.11 -3.48
C LEU A 46 7.62 -11.37 -3.10
N ASN A 47 8.71 -11.68 -3.82
CA ASN A 47 9.52 -12.86 -3.52
C ASN A 47 10.20 -12.77 -2.15
N GLU A 48 10.74 -11.59 -1.81
CA GLU A 48 11.35 -11.34 -0.51
C GLU A 48 10.30 -11.28 0.59
N LEU A 49 9.19 -10.57 0.37
CA LEU A 49 8.07 -10.53 1.30
C LEU A 49 7.52 -11.93 1.60
N TYR A 50 7.51 -12.83 0.62
CA TYR A 50 7.06 -14.21 0.81
C TYR A 50 8.02 -15.03 1.69
N GLN A 51 9.32 -14.82 1.54
CA GLN A 51 10.38 -15.55 2.24
C GLN A 51 10.66 -14.98 3.64
N ASP A 52 10.50 -13.66 3.82
CA ASP A 52 10.91 -12.93 5.02
C ASP A 52 9.73 -12.73 5.99
N GLY A 53 9.80 -13.40 7.15
CA GLY A 53 8.80 -13.28 8.21
C GLY A 53 8.79 -11.90 8.90
N HIS A 54 9.92 -11.22 8.98
CA HIS A 54 10.00 -9.86 9.51
C HIS A 54 9.34 -8.86 8.56
N ALA A 55 9.54 -8.99 7.25
CA ALA A 55 8.88 -8.17 6.24
C ALA A 55 7.35 -8.27 6.31
N LYS A 56 6.81 -9.49 6.48
CA LYS A 56 5.36 -9.70 6.67
C LYS A 56 4.84 -9.02 7.94
N ARG A 57 5.58 -9.13 9.04
CA ARG A 57 5.21 -8.48 10.31
C ARG A 57 5.26 -6.96 10.19
N ALA A 58 6.28 -6.42 9.53
CA ALA A 58 6.40 -4.98 9.28
C ALA A 58 5.25 -4.46 8.42
N LEU A 59 4.84 -5.21 7.39
CA LEU A 59 3.65 -4.89 6.59
C LEU A 59 2.37 -4.91 7.44
N TRP A 60 2.20 -5.94 8.28
CA TRP A 60 1.04 -6.03 9.18
C TRP A 60 0.98 -4.86 10.17
N GLN A 61 2.12 -4.46 10.74
CA GLN A 61 2.20 -3.28 11.61
C GLN A 61 1.80 -1.99 10.90
N GLN A 62 2.12 -1.84 9.61
CA GLN A 62 1.66 -0.70 8.82
C GLN A 62 0.14 -0.74 8.58
N ILE A 63 -0.42 -1.92 8.28
CA ILE A 63 -1.88 -2.09 8.13
C ILE A 63 -2.60 -1.70 9.43
N CYS A 64 -2.08 -2.10 10.59
CA CYS A 64 -2.64 -1.69 11.88
C CYS A 64 -2.57 -0.18 12.12
N GLN A 65 -1.47 0.50 11.71
CA GLN A 65 -1.37 1.96 11.87
C GLN A 65 -2.46 2.71 11.12
N TYR A 66 -2.87 2.19 9.96
CA TYR A 66 -3.92 2.75 9.11
C TYR A 66 -5.26 2.02 9.27
N GLU A 67 -5.48 1.30 10.36
CA GLU A 67 -6.68 0.48 10.56
C GLU A 67 -7.97 1.28 10.39
N LYS A 68 -7.98 2.54 10.83
CA LYS A 68 -9.15 3.43 10.77
C LYS A 68 -9.45 3.93 9.36
N ASP A 69 -8.42 4.05 8.52
CA ASP A 69 -8.57 4.44 7.12
C ASP A 69 -9.03 3.25 6.25
N PHE A 70 -8.61 2.04 6.61
CA PHE A 70 -9.07 0.82 5.92
C PHE A 70 -10.44 0.33 6.41
N TYR A 71 -10.79 0.58 7.67
CA TYR A 71 -12.01 0.13 8.33
C TYR A 71 -12.65 1.25 9.16
N PRO A 72 -13.24 2.28 8.51
CA PRO A 72 -13.81 3.43 9.21
C PRO A 72 -15.05 3.09 10.07
N ASP A 73 -15.68 1.93 9.85
CA ASP A 73 -16.87 1.46 10.57
C ASP A 73 -16.56 0.58 11.80
N ALA A 74 -15.28 0.32 12.10
CA ALA A 74 -14.87 -0.52 13.24
C ALA A 74 -14.80 0.25 14.59
N GLY A 75 -15.48 1.39 14.69
CA GLY A 75 -15.50 2.30 15.85
C GLY A 75 -16.69 2.09 16.77
#